data_AF-E1YHC0-F1
#
_entry.id   AF-E1YHC0-F1
#
_cell.length_a   1.000
_cell.length_b   1.000
_cell.length_c   1.000
_cell.angle_alpha   90.00
_cell.angle_beta   90.00
_cell.angle_gamma   90.00
#
_symmetry.space_group_name_H-M   'P 1'
#
loop_
_entity.id
_entity.type
_entity.pdbx_description
1 polymer ?
#
loop_
_entity_poly.entity_id
_entity_poly.type
_entity_poly.pdbx_seq_one_letter_code
_entity_poly.pdbx_strand_id
1 'polypeptide(L)' 'MTAKLDTNSYKTGIKVSDEELRKIAIERDGFHGEWNYKIKPRPLC' A
#
# COMPACT_ATOMS: atom_id res chain seq x y z
N MET A 1 7.05 -3.98 -27.21
CA MET A 1 6.95 -4.27 -25.77
C MET A 1 6.00 -5.44 -25.60
N THR A 2 6.43 -6.56 -25.05
CA THR A 2 5.59 -7.76 -24.87
C THR A 2 5.40 -8.00 -23.37
N ALA A 3 4.15 -8.09 -22.93
CA ALA A 3 3.83 -8.47 -21.55
C ALA A 3 4.21 -9.93 -21.28
N LYS A 4 4.61 -10.23 -20.05
CA LYS A 4 4.96 -11.59 -19.59
C LYS A 4 4.31 -11.84 -18.23
N LEU A 5 4.00 -13.10 -17.97
CA LEU A 5 3.47 -13.54 -16.69
C LEU A 5 4.57 -13.49 -15.62
N ASP A 6 4.26 -12.94 -14.46
CA ASP A 6 5.10 -13.09 -13.27
C ASP A 6 4.83 -14.46 -12.63
N THR A 7 5.87 -15.32 -12.59
CA THR A 7 5.79 -16.68 -12.05
C THR A 7 6.27 -16.77 -10.60
N ASN A 8 6.53 -15.64 -9.95
CA ASN A 8 6.95 -15.61 -8.55
C ASN A 8 5.85 -16.14 -7.62
N SER A 9 6.27 -16.77 -6.52
CA SER A 9 5.38 -17.20 -5.45
C SER A 9 5.31 -16.14 -4.35
N TYR A 10 4.11 -15.64 -4.08
CA TYR A 10 3.88 -14.63 -3.04
C TYR A 10 3.23 -15.28 -1.83
N LYS A 11 3.80 -15.05 -0.64
CA LYS A 11 3.21 -15.51 0.60
C LYS A 11 1.90 -14.77 0.86
N THR A 12 0.83 -15.52 1.07
CA THR A 12 -0.48 -15.00 1.44
C THR A 12 -0.67 -15.06 2.96
N GLY A 13 -1.71 -14.39 3.47
CA GLY A 13 -2.08 -14.47 4.89
C GLY A 13 -1.24 -13.62 5.84
N ILE A 14 -0.38 -12.74 5.33
CA ILE A 14 0.33 -11.75 6.16
C ILE A 14 -0.73 -10.75 6.68
N LYS A 15 -1.00 -10.81 7.99
CA LYS A 15 -1.93 -9.89 8.65
C LYS A 15 -1.16 -8.66 9.14
N VAL A 16 -1.60 -7.49 8.70
CA VAL A 16 -1.15 -6.19 9.24
C VAL A 16 -2.24 -5.72 10.19
N SER A 17 -1.85 -5.33 11.41
CA SER A 17 -2.81 -4.79 12.38
C SER A 17 -3.26 -3.38 12.00
N ASP A 18 -4.44 -2.97 12.49
CA ASP A 18 -4.92 -1.60 12.30
C ASP A 18 -3.98 -0.55 12.92
N GLU A 19 -3.25 -0.91 13.98
CA GLU A 19 -2.25 -0.03 14.58
C GLU A 19 -1.06 0.19 13.66
N GLU A 20 -0.52 -0.88 13.06
CA GLU A 20 0.58 -0.78 12.09
C GLU A 20 0.17 0.00 10.84
N LEU A 21 -1.03 -0.26 10.32
CA LEU A 21 -1.55 0.44 9.15
C LEU A 21 -1.73 1.94 9.43
N ARG A 22 -2.19 2.30 10.64
CA ARG A 22 -2.35 3.71 11.07
C ARG A 22 -1.03 4.48 11.19
N LYS A 23 0.11 3.79 11.32
CA LYS A 23 1.44 4.43 11.32
C LYS A 23 1.88 4.89 9.93
N ILE A 24 1.18 4.49 8.88
CA ILE A 24 1.45 4.94 7.52
C ILE A 24 0.77 6.29 7.29
N ALA A 25 1.53 7.27 6.80
CA ALA A 25 1.03 8.60 6.47
C ALA A 25 0.27 8.57 5.11
N ILE A 26 -0.90 7.95 5.09
CA ILE A 26 -1.75 7.81 3.89
C ILE A 26 -2.68 9.03 3.76
N GLU A 27 -2.61 9.71 2.63
CA GLU A 27 -3.62 10.68 2.17
C GLU A 27 -4.50 10.00 1.12
N ARG A 28 -5.80 9.89 1.38
CA ARG A 28 -6.76 9.31 0.44
C ARG A 28 -7.35 10.37 -0.48
N ASP A 29 -7.51 10.03 -1.74
CA ASP A 29 -8.17 10.91 -2.71
C ASP A 29 -9.70 10.97 -2.48
N GLY A 30 -10.33 12.05 -2.93
CA GLY A 30 -11.78 12.21 -2.87
C GLY A 30 -12.52 11.29 -3.87
N PHE A 31 -11.85 10.89 -4.95
CA PHE A 31 -12.36 9.92 -5.92
C PHE A 31 -11.74 8.55 -5.67
N HIS A 32 -12.53 7.62 -5.12
CA HIS A 32 -12.09 6.26 -4.78
C HIS A 32 -10.82 6.21 -3.93
N GLY A 33 -10.79 6.91 -2.80
CA GLY A 33 -9.65 6.98 -1.89
C GLY A 33 -9.15 5.63 -1.33
N GLU A 34 -9.96 4.59 -1.46
CA GLU A 34 -9.60 3.20 -1.15
C GLU A 34 -8.68 2.56 -2.21
N TRP A 35 -8.66 3.10 -3.43
CA TRP A 35 -7.72 2.73 -4.51
C TRP A 35 -6.67 3.82 -4.73
N ASN A 36 -7.10 5.07 -4.69
CA ASN A 36 -6.32 6.25 -5.02
C ASN A 36 -5.84 6.93 -3.75
N TYR A 37 -4.56 6.72 -3.41
CA TYR A 37 -3.97 7.33 -2.23
C TYR A 37 -2.49 7.67 -2.46
N LYS A 38 -1.98 8.58 -1.62
CA LYS A 38 -0.57 8.97 -1.57
C LYS A 38 0.01 8.56 -0.22
N ILE A 39 1.22 8.00 -0.23
CA ILE A 39 1.99 7.78 1.00
C ILE A 39 2.98 8.93 1.13
N LYS A 40 2.81 9.74 2.18
CA LYS A 40 3.72 10.87 2.45
C LYS A 40 4.99 10.38 3.15
N PRO A 41 6.13 11.08 2.95
CA PRO A 41 7.29 10.90 3.82
C PRO A 41 6.88 11.10 5.27
N ARG A 42 7.35 10.22 6.15
CA ARG A 42 7.24 10.46 7.59
C ARG A 42 8.36 11.44 7.98
N PRO A 43 8.06 12.48 8.77
CA PRO A 43 9.12 13.35 9.29
C PRO A 43 10.13 12.48 10.05
N LEU A 44 11.42 12.73 9.78
CA LEU A 44 12.49 12.19 10.61
C LEU A 44 12.38 12.93 11.95
N CYS A 45 12.07 12.19 12.99
CA CYS A 45 12.11 12.65 14.37
C CYS A 45 13.46 13.25 14.73
#